data_AF-A0A3B1AM25-F1
#
_entry.id   AF-A0A3B1AM25-F1
#
_cell.length_a   1.000
_cell.length_b   1.000
_cell.length_c   1.000
_cell.angle_alpha   90.00
_cell.angle_beta   90.00
_cell.angle_gamma   90.00
#
_symmetry.space_group_name_H-M   'P 1'
#
loop_
_entity.id
_entity.type
_entity.pdbx_description
1 polymer ?
#
loop_
_entity_poly.entity_id
_entity_poly.type
_entity_poly.pdbx_seq_one_letter_code
_entity_poly.pdbx_strand_id
1 'polypeptide(L)'
;MISSRKKVISKLGLINDASRSDIDNWITKYPTDKKCGAVMAALRIVQDQNGGSLTIELMDAIAEYLDMQPIEVYEVATFYSMYEMNPVGQHKICVCTNISCLLCGSKQVVDHLEQKLGIKMGEVTADGKFSLKEVECLGACVNAPMCQIGNEYHEKLTPEILDNILDGLK
;
A
#
# COMPACT_ATOMS: atom_id res chain seq x y z
N MET A 1 -7.41 21.41 -37.31
CA MET A 1 -6.14 20.68 -37.53
C MET A 1 -5.57 20.32 -36.17
N ILE A 2 -5.45 19.02 -35.95
CA ILE A 2 -5.34 18.34 -34.66
C ILE A 2 -3.88 18.25 -34.21
N SER A 3 -3.71 18.39 -32.90
CA SER A 3 -2.62 17.82 -32.09
C SER A 3 -1.24 18.47 -32.20
N SER A 4 -1.06 19.50 -31.37
CA SER A 4 0.22 19.78 -30.75
C SER A 4 0.58 18.59 -29.84
N ARG A 5 1.29 17.59 -30.39
CA ARG A 5 1.93 16.52 -29.62
C ARG A 5 2.90 17.17 -28.63
N LYS A 6 2.43 17.40 -27.40
CA LYS A 6 3.33 17.66 -26.26
C LYS A 6 4.28 16.46 -26.21
N LYS A 7 5.56 16.73 -26.39
CA LYS A 7 6.66 15.78 -26.25
C LYS A 7 6.52 15.16 -24.87
N VAL A 8 6.05 13.91 -24.79
CA VAL A 8 5.96 13.18 -23.52
C VAL A 8 7.39 13.00 -23.07
N ILE A 9 7.78 13.75 -22.05
CA ILE A 9 9.08 13.58 -21.40
C ILE A 9 9.04 12.18 -20.81
N SER A 10 9.93 11.29 -21.27
CA SER A 10 10.01 9.92 -20.77
C SER A 10 10.13 9.93 -19.25
N LYS A 11 9.18 9.28 -18.56
CA LYS A 11 9.09 9.27 -17.09
C LYS A 11 9.80 8.07 -16.48
N LEU A 12 10.43 7.24 -17.31
CA LEU A 12 11.19 6.05 -16.88
C LEU A 12 12.20 6.37 -15.78
N GLY A 13 12.83 7.55 -15.82
CA GLY A 13 13.80 7.99 -14.81
C GLY A 13 13.28 8.08 -13.36
N LEU A 14 11.96 7.98 -13.14
CA LEU A 14 11.35 7.96 -11.81
C LEU A 14 11.44 6.58 -11.15
N ILE A 15 11.62 5.50 -11.91
CA ILE A 15 11.81 4.14 -11.40
C ILE A 15 13.32 3.89 -11.33
N ASN A 16 13.83 3.61 -10.14
CA ASN A 16 15.26 3.35 -9.93
C ASN A 16 15.69 1.99 -10.50
N ASP A 17 16.99 1.79 -10.65
CA ASP A 17 17.52 0.60 -11.33
C ASP A 17 17.23 -0.72 -10.59
N ALA A 18 17.21 -0.68 -9.24
CA ALA A 18 16.88 -1.85 -8.43
C ALA A 18 15.42 -2.30 -8.65
N SER A 19 14.49 -1.35 -8.58
CA SER A 19 13.06 -1.58 -8.82
C SER A 19 12.80 -2.06 -10.25
N ARG A 20 13.51 -1.53 -11.25
CA ARG A 20 13.44 -2.05 -12.64
C ARG A 20 13.87 -3.51 -12.74
N SER A 21 15.01 -3.86 -12.12
CA SER A 21 15.49 -5.24 -12.09
C SER A 21 14.48 -6.18 -11.43
N ASP A 22 13.81 -5.74 -10.35
CA ASP A 22 12.78 -6.53 -9.70
C ASP A 22 11.54 -6.68 -10.59
N ILE A 23 11.11 -5.61 -11.28
CA ILE A 23 10.01 -5.66 -12.24
C ILE A 23 10.35 -6.62 -13.38
N ASP A 24 11.58 -6.60 -13.91
CA ASP A 24 12.02 -7.52 -14.96
C ASP A 24 11.93 -8.98 -14.51
N ASN A 25 12.33 -9.27 -13.27
CA ASN A 25 12.15 -10.60 -12.68
C ASN A 25 10.67 -11.03 -12.66
N TRP A 26 9.75 -10.10 -12.38
CA TRP A 26 8.31 -10.39 -12.46
C TRP A 26 7.81 -10.56 -13.89
N ILE A 27 8.32 -9.77 -14.85
CA ILE A 27 7.97 -9.89 -16.27
C ILE A 27 8.33 -11.29 -16.79
N THR A 28 9.46 -11.88 -16.36
CA THR A 28 9.88 -13.22 -16.82
C THR A 28 8.88 -14.34 -16.49
N LYS A 29 7.96 -14.12 -15.54
CA LYS A 29 6.91 -15.09 -15.16
C LYS A 29 5.76 -15.14 -16.17
N TYR A 30 5.69 -14.19 -17.09
CA TYR A 30 4.64 -14.07 -18.10
C TYR A 30 5.20 -14.34 -19.51
N PRO A 31 4.35 -14.74 -20.47
CA PRO A 31 4.71 -14.77 -21.88
C PRO A 31 5.28 -13.42 -22.35
N THR A 32 6.21 -13.45 -23.31
CA THR A 32 6.93 -12.26 -23.78
C THR A 32 6.03 -11.19 -24.41
N ASP A 33 4.87 -11.60 -24.94
CA ASP A 33 3.83 -10.74 -25.50
C ASP A 33 2.83 -10.21 -24.45
N LYS A 34 2.94 -10.62 -23.18
CA LYS A 34 2.00 -10.31 -22.10
C LYS A 34 2.67 -9.69 -20.87
N LYS A 35 3.56 -8.72 -21.09
CA LYS A 35 4.25 -7.98 -20.01
C LYS A 35 3.28 -7.26 -19.07
N CYS A 36 2.10 -6.88 -19.55
CA CYS A 36 1.03 -6.27 -18.76
C CYS A 36 0.61 -7.12 -17.55
N GLY A 37 0.82 -8.45 -17.59
CA GLY A 37 0.56 -9.32 -16.44
C GLY A 37 1.35 -8.95 -15.18
N ALA A 38 2.49 -8.28 -15.32
CA ALA A 38 3.33 -7.84 -14.21
C ALA A 38 2.89 -6.50 -13.58
N VAL A 39 1.82 -5.86 -14.06
CA VAL A 39 1.39 -4.52 -13.60
C VAL A 39 1.16 -4.43 -12.10
N MET A 40 0.54 -5.45 -11.49
CA MET A 40 0.28 -5.46 -10.05
C MET A 40 1.59 -5.52 -9.24
N ALA A 41 2.56 -6.30 -9.72
CA ALA A 41 3.86 -6.39 -9.07
C ALA A 41 4.64 -5.08 -9.23
N ALA A 42 4.59 -4.46 -10.41
CA ALA A 42 5.24 -3.18 -10.68
C ALA A 42 4.68 -2.05 -9.82
N LEU A 43 3.34 -1.95 -9.69
CA LEU A 43 2.69 -0.97 -8.81
C LEU A 43 3.15 -1.14 -7.36
N ARG A 44 3.23 -2.37 -6.85
CA ARG A 44 3.71 -2.63 -5.49
C ARG A 44 5.16 -2.19 -5.31
N ILE A 45 6.05 -2.60 -6.22
CA ILE A 45 7.49 -2.29 -6.14
C ILE A 45 7.73 -0.78 -6.19
N VAL A 46 7.05 -0.08 -7.10
CA VAL A 46 7.20 1.38 -7.25
C VAL A 46 6.58 2.13 -6.08
N GLN A 47 5.47 1.63 -5.50
CA GLN A 47 4.92 2.19 -4.27
C GLN A 47 5.91 2.10 -3.12
N ASP A 48 6.52 0.93 -2.92
CA ASP A 48 7.52 0.71 -1.86
C ASP A 48 8.75 1.61 -2.10
N GLN A 49 9.19 1.75 -3.35
CA GLN A 49 10.26 2.67 -3.75
C GLN A 49 9.97 4.12 -3.37
N ASN A 50 8.73 4.57 -3.54
CA ASN A 50 8.30 5.94 -3.30
C ASN A 50 7.86 6.20 -1.85
N GLY A 51 8.22 5.33 -0.91
CA GLY A 51 7.88 5.51 0.50
C GLY A 51 6.39 5.29 0.81
N GLY A 52 5.69 4.49 0.00
CA GLY A 52 4.37 3.96 0.32
C GLY A 52 3.20 4.56 -0.46
N SER A 53 3.42 5.48 -1.40
CA SER A 53 2.34 6.08 -2.21
C SER A 53 2.65 6.10 -3.72
N LEU A 54 1.61 6.07 -4.54
CA LEU A 54 1.70 6.09 -6.01
C LEU A 54 1.18 7.42 -6.54
N THR A 55 2.07 8.22 -7.13
CA THR A 55 1.69 9.43 -7.87
C THR A 55 1.32 9.12 -9.31
N ILE A 56 0.63 10.04 -9.96
CA ILE A 56 0.24 9.91 -11.37
C ILE A 56 1.48 9.72 -12.26
N GLU A 57 2.57 10.44 -11.96
CA GLU A 57 3.82 10.34 -12.71
C GLU A 57 4.48 8.97 -12.59
N LEU A 58 4.39 8.33 -11.42
CA LEU A 58 4.89 6.98 -11.21
C LEU A 58 4.05 5.94 -11.95
N MET A 59 2.73 6.09 -11.94
CA MET A 59 1.84 5.22 -12.72
C MET A 59 2.08 5.37 -14.23
N ASP A 60 2.31 6.59 -14.72
CA ASP A 60 2.69 6.83 -16.11
C ASP A 60 4.04 6.18 -16.45
N ALA A 61 5.02 6.23 -15.53
CA ALA A 61 6.30 5.59 -15.72
C ALA A 61 6.17 4.05 -15.81
N ILE A 62 5.28 3.45 -15.01
CA ILE A 62 4.97 2.02 -15.07
C ILE A 62 4.30 1.68 -16.41
N ALA A 63 3.35 2.50 -16.87
CA ALA A 63 2.70 2.32 -18.16
C ALA A 63 3.73 2.34 -19.30
N GLU A 64 4.66 3.31 -19.29
CA GLU A 64 5.76 3.39 -20.25
C GLU A 64 6.69 2.15 -20.15
N TYR A 65 6.99 1.67 -18.93
CA TYR A 65 7.87 0.53 -18.71
C TYR A 65 7.30 -0.80 -19.19
N LEU A 66 6.00 -1.02 -19.00
CA LEU A 66 5.30 -2.26 -19.35
C LEU A 66 4.67 -2.23 -20.75
N ASP A 67 4.85 -1.13 -21.50
CA ASP A 67 4.22 -0.89 -22.81
C ASP A 67 2.68 -1.01 -22.75
N MET A 68 2.09 -0.33 -21.76
CA MET A 68 0.65 -0.30 -21.49
C MET A 68 0.08 1.11 -21.67
N GLN A 69 -1.24 1.21 -21.85
CA GLN A 69 -1.91 2.51 -21.80
C GLN A 69 -1.99 2.99 -20.33
N PRO A 70 -1.74 4.28 -20.03
CA PRO A 70 -1.81 4.78 -18.65
C PRO A 70 -3.14 4.49 -17.94
N ILE A 71 -4.25 4.52 -18.68
CA ILE A 71 -5.58 4.24 -18.13
C ILE A 71 -5.70 2.82 -17.55
N GLU A 72 -5.08 1.82 -18.18
CA GLU A 72 -5.10 0.43 -17.70
C GLU A 72 -4.37 0.31 -16.35
N VAL A 73 -3.28 1.07 -16.16
CA VAL A 73 -2.56 1.12 -14.89
C VAL A 73 -3.40 1.82 -13.82
N TYR A 74 -4.07 2.92 -14.17
CA TYR A 74 -4.94 3.64 -13.23
C TYR A 74 -6.14 2.81 -12.77
N GLU A 75 -6.74 2.05 -13.68
CA GLU A 75 -7.84 1.12 -13.36
C GLU A 75 -7.39 0.10 -12.31
N VAL A 76 -6.22 -0.53 -12.49
CA VAL A 76 -5.68 -1.48 -11.50
C VAL A 76 -5.35 -0.78 -10.18
N ALA A 77 -4.69 0.38 -10.22
CA ALA A 77 -4.28 1.11 -9.02
C ALA A 77 -5.49 1.58 -8.19
N THR A 78 -6.58 1.98 -8.83
CA THR A 78 -7.81 2.44 -8.15
C THR A 78 -8.71 1.29 -7.71
N PHE A 79 -8.66 0.15 -8.39
CA PHE A 79 -9.50 -1.00 -8.07
C PHE A 79 -9.02 -1.76 -6.82
N TYR A 80 -7.70 -1.94 -6.66
CA TYR A 80 -7.15 -2.68 -5.52
C TYR A 80 -6.76 -1.75 -4.36
N SER A 81 -7.43 -1.94 -3.21
CA SER A 81 -7.25 -1.12 -2.00
C SER A 81 -5.86 -1.16 -1.34
N MET A 82 -4.97 -2.06 -1.79
CA MET A 82 -3.58 -2.15 -1.31
C MET A 82 -2.71 -1.02 -1.84
N TYR A 83 -3.09 -0.43 -2.97
CA TYR A 83 -2.39 0.69 -3.57
C TYR A 83 -2.85 2.01 -2.94
N GLU A 84 -1.89 2.80 -2.49
CA GLU A 84 -2.16 4.06 -1.81
C GLU A 84 -1.87 5.21 -2.76
N MET A 85 -2.90 5.97 -3.10
CA MET A 85 -2.74 7.17 -3.95
C MET A 85 -2.34 8.42 -3.15
N ASN A 86 -2.48 8.36 -1.82
CA ASN A 86 -2.10 9.42 -0.90
C ASN A 86 -0.86 8.99 -0.10
N PRO A 87 -0.04 9.96 0.36
CA PRO A 87 1.06 9.67 1.27
C PRO A 87 0.58 8.93 2.52
N VAL A 88 1.31 7.87 2.89
CA VAL A 88 1.07 7.09 4.11
C VAL A 88 2.25 7.27 5.06
N GLY A 89 2.05 6.92 6.33
CA GLY A 89 3.12 6.91 7.30
C GLY A 89 4.12 5.79 7.03
N GLN A 90 5.32 5.91 7.58
CA GLN A 90 6.36 4.87 7.50
C GLN A 90 5.86 3.48 7.95
N HIS A 91 5.00 3.46 8.98
CA HIS A 91 4.33 2.29 9.51
C HIS A 91 2.83 2.39 9.26
N LYS A 92 2.37 1.70 8.21
CA LYS A 92 0.95 1.55 7.92
C LYS A 92 0.34 0.46 8.79
N ILE A 93 -0.56 0.86 9.68
CA ILE A 93 -1.29 -0.02 10.60
C ILE A 93 -2.68 -0.27 10.00
N CYS A 94 -2.89 -1.46 9.47
CA CYS A 94 -4.15 -1.94 8.94
C CYS A 94 -4.90 -2.74 10.01
N VAL A 95 -6.02 -2.22 10.53
CA VAL A 95 -6.80 -2.87 11.58
C VAL A 95 -8.02 -3.58 10.99
N CYS A 96 -8.18 -4.87 11.27
CA CYS A 96 -9.35 -5.63 10.87
C CYS A 96 -10.55 -5.32 11.79
N THR A 97 -11.64 -4.79 11.22
CA THR A 97 -12.86 -4.46 11.95
C THR A 97 -14.05 -5.37 11.58
N ASN A 98 -13.81 -6.41 10.78
CA ASN A 98 -14.84 -7.36 10.37
C ASN A 98 -15.31 -8.25 11.55
N ILE A 99 -16.41 -8.98 11.37
CA ILE A 99 -17.25 -9.58 12.42
C ILE A 99 -16.49 -10.38 13.48
N SER A 100 -15.53 -11.24 13.09
CA SER A 100 -14.76 -12.03 14.05
C SER A 100 -13.88 -11.15 14.94
N CYS A 101 -13.20 -10.16 14.35
CA CYS A 101 -12.39 -9.21 15.11
C CYS A 101 -13.27 -8.28 15.95
N LEU A 102 -14.42 -7.86 15.42
CA LEU A 102 -15.37 -7.03 16.15
C LEU A 102 -15.90 -7.72 17.40
N LEU A 103 -16.33 -8.99 17.28
CA LEU A 103 -16.80 -9.80 18.42
C LEU A 103 -15.69 -10.04 19.46
N CYS A 104 -14.44 -10.11 19.03
CA CYS A 104 -13.27 -10.23 19.90
C CYS A 104 -12.73 -8.89 20.42
N GLY A 105 -13.44 -7.77 20.18
CA GLY A 105 -13.10 -6.48 20.77
C GLY A 105 -12.19 -5.58 19.93
N SER A 106 -12.13 -5.74 18.59
CA SER A 106 -11.34 -4.85 17.74
C SER A 106 -11.72 -3.37 17.85
N LYS A 107 -12.93 -3.05 18.28
CA LYS A 107 -13.31 -1.66 18.61
C LYS A 107 -12.40 -1.07 19.71
N GLN A 108 -12.08 -1.84 20.74
CA GLN A 108 -11.18 -1.41 21.80
C GLN A 108 -9.76 -1.17 21.25
N VAL A 109 -9.32 -1.99 20.30
CA VAL A 109 -8.03 -1.81 19.59
C VAL A 109 -8.02 -0.50 18.81
N VAL A 110 -9.06 -0.23 18.03
CA VAL A 110 -9.22 1.02 17.27
C VAL A 110 -9.22 2.23 18.20
N ASP A 111 -10.09 2.23 19.22
CA ASP A 111 -10.23 3.36 20.15
C ASP A 111 -8.90 3.64 20.89
N HIS A 112 -8.15 2.58 21.27
CA HIS A 112 -6.82 2.71 21.90
C HIS A 112 -5.77 3.30 20.95
N LEU A 113 -5.74 2.84 19.70
CA LEU A 113 -4.81 3.35 18.68
C LEU A 113 -5.07 4.84 18.38
N GLU A 114 -6.33 5.23 18.24
CA GLU A 114 -6.70 6.64 18.01
C GLU A 114 -6.28 7.53 19.18
N GLN A 115 -6.48 7.07 20.43
CA GLN A 115 -6.08 7.82 21.62
C GLN A 115 -4.56 7.93 21.75
N LYS A 116 -3.82 6.84 21.50
CA LYS A 116 -2.36 6.82 21.68
C LYS A 116 -1.62 7.58 20.58
N LEU A 117 -2.10 7.52 19.34
CA LEU A 117 -1.47 8.22 18.22
C LEU A 117 -2.04 9.63 18.00
N GLY A 118 -3.18 9.96 18.60
CA GLY A 118 -3.82 11.26 18.48
C GLY A 118 -4.39 11.55 17.08
N ILE A 119 -4.71 10.51 16.31
CA ILE A 119 -5.24 10.58 14.95
C ILE A 119 -6.48 9.69 14.81
N LYS A 120 -7.25 9.88 13.74
CA LYS A 120 -8.41 9.04 13.39
C LYS A 120 -8.08 8.00 12.33
N MET A 121 -8.96 7.01 12.17
CA MET A 121 -8.90 6.09 11.05
C MET A 121 -8.88 6.83 9.71
N GLY A 122 -7.93 6.48 8.85
CA GLY A 122 -7.67 7.13 7.56
C GLY A 122 -6.65 8.28 7.61
N GLU A 123 -6.17 8.66 8.80
CA GLU A 123 -5.21 9.75 8.98
C GLU A 123 -3.77 9.26 9.18
N VAL A 124 -2.84 10.20 9.01
CA VAL A 124 -1.40 10.01 9.23
C VAL A 124 -0.97 10.93 10.37
N THR A 125 -0.10 10.44 11.24
CA THR A 125 0.45 11.22 12.35
C THR A 125 1.27 12.40 11.81
N ALA A 126 1.31 13.50 12.58
CA ALA A 126 1.99 14.73 12.17
C ALA A 126 3.51 14.57 11.96
N ASP A 127 4.11 13.55 12.57
CA ASP A 127 5.52 13.16 12.40
C ASP A 127 5.75 12.25 11.17
N GLY A 128 4.70 11.86 10.46
CA GLY A 128 4.76 10.98 9.29
C GLY A 128 5.12 9.52 9.61
N LYS A 129 5.18 9.13 10.88
CA LYS A 129 5.60 7.78 11.27
C LYS A 129 4.49 6.74 11.12
N PHE A 130 3.27 7.06 11.51
CA PHE A 130 2.18 6.09 11.56
C PHE A 130 0.99 6.53 10.71
N SER A 131 0.34 5.59 10.04
CA SER A 131 -0.97 5.81 9.42
C SER A 131 -1.93 4.72 9.86
N LEU A 132 -3.15 5.11 10.25
CA LEU A 132 -4.20 4.17 10.63
C LEU A 132 -5.12 3.92 9.44
N LYS A 133 -5.30 2.66 9.07
CA LYS A 133 -6.22 2.24 8.01
C LYS A 133 -7.14 1.17 8.54
N GLU A 134 -8.44 1.39 8.41
CA GLU A 134 -9.42 0.34 8.59
C GLU A 134 -9.40 -0.57 7.37
N VAL A 135 -9.37 -1.88 7.61
CA VAL A 135 -9.41 -2.88 6.55
C VAL A 135 -10.45 -3.94 6.85
N GLU A 136 -10.89 -4.59 5.77
CA GLU A 136 -11.75 -5.76 5.83
C GLU A 136 -11.00 -6.98 6.40
N CYS A 137 -11.62 -8.15 6.29
CA CYS A 137 -11.07 -9.40 6.81
C CYS A 137 -9.66 -9.70 6.26
N LEU A 138 -8.67 -9.77 7.18
CA LEU A 138 -7.28 -10.15 6.89
C LEU A 138 -7.02 -11.67 6.99
N GLY A 139 -8.06 -12.47 7.26
CA GLY A 139 -8.00 -13.93 7.22
C GLY A 139 -7.38 -14.63 8.44
N ALA A 140 -7.01 -13.90 9.50
CA ALA A 140 -6.46 -14.47 10.74
C ALA A 140 -7.51 -14.61 11.87
N CYS A 141 -8.72 -15.04 11.52
CA CYS A 141 -9.89 -14.99 12.42
C CYS A 141 -9.72 -15.80 13.71
N VAL A 142 -8.94 -16.89 13.69
CA VAL A 142 -8.70 -17.74 14.88
C VAL A 142 -7.91 -17.04 15.99
N ASN A 143 -7.15 -16.00 15.63
CA ASN A 143 -6.31 -15.23 16.55
C ASN A 143 -6.78 -13.77 16.66
N ALA A 144 -8.05 -13.51 16.38
CA ALA A 144 -8.65 -12.19 16.56
C ALA A 144 -8.53 -11.68 18.02
N PRO A 145 -8.51 -10.35 18.27
CA PRO A 145 -8.42 -9.29 17.27
C PRO A 145 -6.98 -9.13 16.73
N MET A 146 -6.85 -8.68 15.49
CA MET A 146 -5.55 -8.59 14.82
C MET A 146 -5.42 -7.33 13.96
N CYS A 147 -4.18 -6.92 13.71
CA CYS A 147 -3.81 -5.87 12.78
C CYS A 147 -2.58 -6.31 11.98
N GLN A 148 -2.36 -5.64 10.86
CA GLN A 148 -1.17 -5.78 10.04
C GLN A 148 -0.38 -4.47 10.09
N ILE A 149 0.91 -4.54 10.40
CA ILE A 149 1.82 -3.39 10.32
C ILE A 149 2.85 -3.68 9.24
N GLY A 150 2.81 -2.92 8.14
CA GLY A 150 3.58 -3.26 6.95
C GLY A 150 3.18 -4.63 6.40
N ASN A 151 4.10 -5.61 6.45
CA ASN A 151 3.86 -6.99 6.02
C ASN A 151 3.68 -7.98 7.17
N GLU A 152 3.73 -7.53 8.43
CA GLU A 152 3.69 -8.39 9.61
C GLU A 152 2.30 -8.43 10.24
N TYR A 153 1.86 -9.63 10.62
CA TYR A 153 0.60 -9.82 11.35
C TYR A 153 0.86 -9.79 12.85
N HIS A 154 0.08 -8.97 13.55
CA HIS A 154 0.03 -8.91 15.00
C HIS A 154 -1.34 -9.35 15.46
N GLU A 155 -1.38 -10.41 16.26
CA GLU A 155 -2.59 -11.14 16.60
C GLU A 155 -2.84 -11.15 18.12
N LYS A 156 -4.05 -11.52 18.54
CA LYS A 156 -4.51 -11.56 19.94
C LYS A 156 -4.25 -10.24 20.65
N LEU A 157 -4.53 -9.13 19.97
CA LEU A 157 -4.17 -7.80 20.43
C LEU A 157 -4.91 -7.41 21.70
N THR A 158 -4.14 -6.96 22.69
CA THR A 158 -4.63 -6.19 23.84
C THR A 158 -4.00 -4.79 23.80
N PRO A 159 -4.56 -3.80 24.52
CA PRO A 159 -3.92 -2.48 24.65
C PRO A 159 -2.45 -2.56 25.09
N GLU A 160 -2.09 -3.47 26.00
CA GLU A 160 -0.68 -3.61 26.43
C GLU A 160 0.22 -4.16 25.32
N ILE A 161 -0.26 -5.15 24.55
CA ILE A 161 0.49 -5.71 23.42
C ILE A 161 0.69 -4.64 22.34
N LEU A 162 -0.36 -3.88 22.02
CA LEU A 162 -0.27 -2.76 21.09
C LEU A 162 0.74 -1.73 21.54
N ASP A 163 0.77 -1.42 22.84
CA ASP A 163 1.72 -0.47 23.39
C ASP A 163 3.16 -0.91 23.20
N ASN A 164 3.44 -2.17 23.50
CA ASN A 164 4.76 -2.76 23.30
C ASN A 164 5.17 -2.77 21.83
N ILE A 165 4.24 -3.08 20.92
CA ILE A 165 4.50 -3.06 19.47
C ILE A 165 4.84 -1.64 19.02
N LEU A 166 4.02 -0.65 19.40
CA LEU A 166 4.23 0.74 18.99
C LEU A 166 5.53 1.33 19.55
N ASP A 167 5.92 0.96 20.78
CA ASP A 167 7.16 1.43 21.38
C ASP A 167 8.40 0.78 20.73
N GLY A 168 8.27 -0.43 20.18
CA GLY A 168 9.32 -1.09 19.39
C GLY A 168 9.52 -0.50 17.99
N LEU A 169 8.55 0.27 17.48
CA LEU A 169 8.60 0.90 16.15
C LEU A 169 9.07 2.36 16.19
N LYS A 170 9.34 2.91 17.38
CA LYS A 170 9.69 4.33 17.55
C LYS A 170 11.13 4.68 17.18
#